data_AF-A0A7X6FN55-F1
#
_entry.id   AF-A0A7X6FN55-F1
#
_cell.length_a   1.000
_cell.length_b   1.000
_cell.length_c   1.000
_cell.angle_alpha   90.00
_cell.angle_beta   90.00
_cell.angle_gamma   90.00
#
_symmetry.space_group_name_H-M   'P 1'
#
loop_
_entity.id
_entity.type
_entity.pdbx_description
1 polymer ?
#
loop_
_entity_poly.entity_id
_entity_poly.type
_entity_poly.pdbx_seq_one_letter_code
_entity_poly.pdbx_strand_id
1 'polypeptide(L)'
;MTLYLLDENVLRELKHGGHENVHRWIATVDDTDLRLSVATLFEKRRGAEALMKREPERARRILDGIEALEKSFSDRIIPIDGPVVAEWTRLLGEGVALSWDRVRVWHRVSLHALINIVICRHVAL
;
A
#
# COMPACT_ATOMS: atom_id res chain seq x y z
N MET A 1 1.60 -6.90 -19.59
CA MET A 1 2.31 -6.53 -18.35
C MET A 1 1.28 -6.40 -17.24
N THR A 2 1.61 -6.74 -16.01
CA THR A 2 0.67 -6.75 -14.89
C THR A 2 1.29 -5.99 -13.74
N LEU A 3 0.71 -4.85 -13.38
CA LEU A 3 1.18 -4.07 -12.24
C LEU A 3 0.52 -4.53 -10.95
N TYR A 4 1.27 -4.53 -9.85
CA TYR A 4 0.84 -4.98 -8.53
C TYR A 4 0.87 -3.82 -7.53
N LEU A 5 -0.23 -3.60 -6.81
CA LEU A 5 -0.27 -2.63 -5.71
C LEU A 5 -0.01 -3.33 -4.38
N LEU A 6 1.10 -3.00 -3.73
CA LEU A 6 1.49 -3.62 -2.48
C LEU A 6 0.63 -3.14 -1.31
N ASP A 7 0.14 -4.12 -0.57
CA ASP A 7 -0.63 -3.91 0.65
C ASP A 7 0.28 -3.71 1.88
N GLU A 8 -0.23 -3.07 2.93
CA GLU A 8 0.50 -2.87 4.20
C GLU A 8 0.97 -4.20 4.80
N ASN A 9 0.12 -5.22 4.73
CA ASN A 9 0.42 -6.56 5.21
C ASN A 9 1.61 -7.17 4.46
N VAL A 10 1.63 -7.05 3.13
CA VAL A 10 2.76 -7.55 2.31
C VAL A 10 4.05 -6.85 2.71
N LEU A 11 4.03 -5.53 2.86
CA LEU A 11 5.20 -4.77 3.31
C LEU A 11 5.71 -5.20 4.69
N ARG A 12 4.82 -5.62 5.59
CA ARG A 12 5.21 -6.15 6.90
C ARG A 12 5.91 -7.51 6.80
N GLU A 13 5.50 -8.32 5.84
CA GLU A 13 6.05 -9.66 5.61
C GLU A 13 7.37 -9.65 4.81
N LEU A 14 7.74 -8.54 4.17
CA LEU A 14 9.05 -8.41 3.48
C LEU A 14 10.26 -8.30 4.43
N LYS A 15 10.02 -8.19 5.75
CA LYS A 15 11.12 -8.24 6.74
C LYS A 15 11.78 -9.63 6.77
N HIS A 16 13.00 -9.68 7.31
CA HIS A 16 13.65 -10.96 7.60
C HIS A 16 12.77 -11.84 8.52
N GLY A 17 12.53 -13.08 8.12
CA GLY A 17 11.65 -14.01 8.83
C GLY A 17 10.15 -13.75 8.67
N GLY A 18 9.73 -12.93 7.70
CA GLY A 18 8.32 -12.82 7.33
C GLY A 18 7.81 -14.00 6.50
N HIS A 19 6.54 -13.97 6.12
CA HIS A 19 5.83 -15.11 5.54
C HIS A 19 6.47 -15.64 4.23
N GLU A 20 6.79 -16.93 4.17
CA GLU A 20 7.54 -17.54 3.05
C GLU A 20 6.84 -17.35 1.70
N ASN A 21 5.50 -17.50 1.65
CA ASN A 21 4.75 -17.32 0.40
C ASN A 21 4.87 -15.89 -0.15
N VAL A 22 5.02 -14.88 0.71
CA VAL A 22 5.23 -13.49 0.28
C VAL A 22 6.62 -13.33 -0.33
N HIS A 23 7.65 -13.89 0.31
CA HIS A 23 9.02 -13.89 -0.22
C HIS A 23 9.12 -14.66 -1.54
N ARG A 24 8.45 -15.80 -1.64
CA ARG A 24 8.42 -16.58 -2.88
C ARG A 24 7.73 -15.83 -4.00
N TRP A 25 6.59 -15.19 -3.72
CA TRP A 25 5.86 -14.41 -4.70
C TRP A 25 6.64 -13.17 -5.15
N ILE A 26 7.21 -12.40 -4.23
CA ILE A 26 7.96 -11.17 -4.59
C ILE A 26 9.15 -11.51 -5.50
N ALA A 27 9.80 -12.66 -5.29
CA ALA A 27 10.89 -13.14 -6.15
C ALA A 27 10.46 -13.50 -7.58
N THR A 28 9.15 -13.62 -7.85
CA THR A 28 8.61 -13.88 -9.20
C THR A 28 8.18 -12.62 -9.94
N VAL A 29 8.15 -11.47 -9.27
CA VAL A 29 7.63 -10.21 -9.82
C VAL A 29 8.79 -9.26 -10.09
N ASP A 30 8.77 -8.59 -11.24
CA ASP A 30 9.73 -7.53 -11.53
C ASP A 30 9.46 -6.34 -10.60
N ASP A 31 10.49 -5.80 -9.96
CA ASP A 31 10.36 -4.64 -9.08
C ASP A 31 9.66 -3.48 -9.81
N THR A 32 9.92 -3.28 -11.10
CA THR A 32 9.32 -2.22 -11.92
C THR A 32 7.82 -2.38 -12.13
N ASP A 33 7.24 -3.54 -11.80
CA ASP A 33 5.79 -3.80 -11.82
C ASP A 33 5.13 -3.56 -10.45
N LEU A 34 5.91 -3.36 -9.38
CA LEU A 34 5.41 -3.09 -8.04
C LEU A 34 5.05 -1.61 -7.85
N ARG A 35 3.92 -1.34 -7.22
CA ARG A 35 3.41 -0.01 -6.90
C ARG A 35 3.02 0.08 -5.43
N LEU A 36 3.06 1.29 -4.87
CA LEU A 36 2.57 1.59 -3.53
C LEU A 36 1.49 2.66 -3.57
N SER A 37 0.51 2.62 -2.66
CA SER A 37 -0.45 3.72 -2.52
C SER A 37 0.00 4.69 -1.44
N VAL A 38 -0.23 6.00 -1.66
CA VAL A 38 -0.08 7.01 -0.61
C VAL A 38 -0.96 6.72 0.62
N ALA A 39 -2.08 5.99 0.48
CA ALA A 39 -2.89 5.56 1.62
C ALA A 39 -2.14 4.58 2.54
N THR A 40 -1.41 3.62 1.96
CA THR A 40 -0.60 2.67 2.73
C THR A 40 0.48 3.40 3.53
N LEU A 41 1.11 4.41 2.93
CA LEU A 41 2.10 5.25 3.60
C LEU A 41 1.46 6.11 4.70
N PHE A 42 0.29 6.69 4.43
CA PHE A 42 -0.48 7.48 5.40
C PHE A 42 -0.78 6.69 6.67
N GLU A 43 -1.26 5.44 6.54
CA GLU A 43 -1.59 4.61 7.70
C GLU A 43 -0.39 4.24 8.54
N LYS A 44 0.71 3.86 7.88
CA LYS A 44 1.98 3.58 8.56
C LYS A 44 2.51 4.81 9.31
N ARG A 45 2.48 5.97 8.65
CA ARG A 45 2.91 7.23 9.26
C ARG A 45 2.00 7.61 10.44
N ARG A 46 0.67 7.51 10.29
CA ARG A 46 -0.28 7.75 11.38
C ARG A 46 0.00 6.85 12.59
N GLY A 47 0.28 5.57 12.35
CA GLY A 47 0.66 4.62 13.40
C GLY A 47 1.95 5.00 14.11
N ALA A 48 2.98 5.43 13.35
CA ALA A 48 4.25 5.87 13.92
C ALA A 48 4.11 7.17 14.72
N GLU A 49 3.38 8.16 14.21
CA GLU A 49 3.09 9.42 14.91
C GLU A 49 2.35 9.18 16.23
N ALA A 50 1.36 8.28 16.24
CA ALA A 50 0.67 7.89 17.47
C ALA A 50 1.62 7.22 18.49
N LEU A 51 2.63 6.49 18.01
CA LEU A 51 3.60 5.79 18.82
C LEU A 51 4.67 6.72 19.43
N MET A 52 4.89 7.91 18.86
CA MET A 52 5.92 8.87 19.31
C MET A 52 5.83 9.20 20.80
N LYS A 53 4.62 9.25 21.37
CA LYS A 53 4.40 9.55 22.80
C LYS A 53 4.85 8.42 23.73
N ARG A 54 4.91 7.18 23.26
CA ARG A 54 5.14 5.98 24.09
C ARG A 54 6.49 5.34 23.81
N GLU A 55 6.87 5.22 22.54
CA GLU A 55 8.11 4.56 22.10
C GLU A 55 8.77 5.41 20.99
N PRO A 56 9.35 6.59 21.32
CA PRO A 56 9.86 7.55 20.33
C PRO A 56 10.95 6.94 19.43
N GLU A 57 11.87 6.15 19.99
CA GLU A 57 12.92 5.47 19.21
C GLU A 57 12.34 4.49 18.18
N ARG A 58 11.29 3.76 18.56
CA ARG A 58 10.62 2.82 17.65
C ARG A 58 9.84 3.57 16.57
N ALA A 59 9.14 4.64 16.95
CA ALA A 59 8.43 5.48 16.01
C ALA A 59 9.39 6.10 14.98
N ARG A 60 10.54 6.61 15.42
CA ARG A 60 11.61 7.15 14.55
C ARG A 60 12.07 6.12 13.52
N ARG A 61 12.41 4.90 13.97
CA ARG A 61 12.79 3.81 13.05
C ARG A 61 11.73 3.49 12.00
N ILE A 62 10.45 3.57 12.36
CA ILE A 62 9.36 3.36 11.40
C ILE A 62 9.30 4.51 10.39
N LEU A 63 9.40 5.76 10.85
CA LEU A 63 9.39 6.95 9.99
C LEU A 63 10.58 6.95 9.02
N ASP A 64 11.79 6.61 9.49
CA ASP A 64 12.99 6.50 8.66
C ASP A 64 12.81 5.40 7.60
N GLY A 65 12.19 4.27 7.97
CA GLY A 65 11.84 3.20 7.03
C GLY A 65 10.81 3.61 5.99
N ILE A 66 9.83 4.44 6.35
CA ILE A 66 8.87 5.02 5.40
C ILE A 66 9.58 5.93 4.40
N GLU A 67 10.47 6.80 4.87
CA GLU A 67 11.22 7.71 3.98
C GLU A 67 12.13 6.94 3.00
N ALA A 68 12.79 5.88 3.46
CA ALA A 68 13.57 5.00 2.59
C ALA A 68 12.70 4.30 1.52
N LEU A 69 11.49 3.88 1.90
CA LEU A 69 10.53 3.27 0.98
C LEU A 69 10.02 4.28 -0.05
N GLU A 70 9.71 5.50 0.38
CA GLU A 70 9.28 6.61 -0.50
C GLU A 70 10.36 6.93 -1.55
N LYS A 71 11.64 6.96 -1.14
CA LYS A 71 12.77 7.14 -2.06
C LYS A 71 12.90 5.98 -3.05
N SER A 72 12.69 4.75 -2.59
CA SER A 72 12.83 3.56 -3.44
C SER A 72 11.69 3.45 -4.47
N PHE A 73 10.50 3.91 -4.13
CA PHE A 73 9.29 3.84 -4.98
C PHE A 73 8.90 5.19 -5.59
N SER A 74 9.79 6.17 -5.69
CA SER A 74 9.44 7.57 -5.98
C SER A 74 8.56 7.79 -7.22
N ASP A 75 8.76 7.00 -8.28
CA ASP A 75 8.01 7.02 -9.54
C ASP A 75 6.85 5.99 -9.59
N ARG A 76 6.71 5.21 -8.53
CA ARG A 76 5.83 4.04 -8.40
C ARG A 76 4.82 4.17 -7.25
N ILE A 77 4.72 5.36 -6.66
CA ILE A 77 3.71 5.70 -5.66
C ILE A 77 2.48 6.26 -6.38
N ILE A 78 1.34 5.61 -6.18
CA ILE A 78 0.04 6.00 -6.73
C ILE A 78 -0.57 7.07 -5.81
N PRO A 79 -0.79 8.29 -6.29
CA PRO A 79 -1.39 9.36 -5.51
C PRO A 79 -2.89 9.13 -5.29
N ILE A 80 -3.44 9.81 -4.29
CA ILE A 80 -4.89 10.00 -4.13
C ILE A 80 -5.17 11.44 -4.52
N ASP A 81 -5.79 11.62 -5.68
CA ASP A 81 -6.11 12.92 -6.27
C ASP A 81 -7.63 13.15 -6.37
N GLY A 82 -8.02 14.31 -6.91
CA GLY A 82 -9.43 14.68 -7.07
C GLY A 82 -10.28 13.60 -7.76
N PRO A 83 -9.85 13.06 -8.92
CA PRO A 83 -10.51 11.94 -9.57
C PRO A 83 -10.68 10.70 -8.69
N VAL A 84 -9.62 10.27 -7.98
CA VAL A 84 -9.70 9.12 -7.06
C VAL A 84 -10.72 9.38 -5.95
N VAL A 85 -10.73 10.60 -5.38
CA VAL A 85 -11.67 10.99 -4.32
C VAL A 85 -13.12 11.06 -4.83
N ALA A 86 -13.34 11.59 -6.03
CA ALA A 86 -14.67 11.69 -6.63
C ALA A 86 -15.28 10.30 -6.84
N GLU A 87 -14.50 9.35 -7.36
CA GLU A 87 -14.97 7.98 -7.54
C GLU A 87 -15.19 7.26 -6.21
N TRP A 88 -14.30 7.47 -5.23
CA TRP A 88 -14.46 6.90 -3.90
C TRP A 88 -15.75 7.37 -3.22
N THR A 89 -16.07 8.67 -3.31
CA THR A 89 -17.31 9.22 -2.72
C THR A 89 -18.57 8.75 -3.45
N ARG A 90 -18.52 8.52 -4.77
CA ARG A 90 -19.61 7.90 -5.54
C ARG A 90 -19.95 6.51 -4.99
N LEU A 91 -18.94 5.65 -4.77
CA LEU A 91 -19.11 4.29 -4.24
C LEU A 91 -19.64 4.26 -2.81
N LEU A 92 -19.18 5.19 -1.96
CA LEU A 92 -19.72 5.35 -0.61
C LEU A 92 -21.22 5.69 -0.64
N GLY A 93 -21.64 6.51 -1.59
CA GLY A 93 -23.05 6.85 -1.83
C GLY A 93 -23.91 5.63 -2.22
N GLU A 94 -23.32 4.58 -2.78
CA GLU A 94 -23.98 3.32 -3.15
C GLU A 94 -24.10 2.32 -1.99
N GLY A 95 -23.72 2.73 -0.76
CA GLY A 95 -23.83 1.89 0.43
C GLY A 95 -22.67 0.91 0.62
N VAL A 96 -21.58 1.06 -0.13
CA VAL A 96 -20.38 0.26 0.05
C VAL A 96 -19.66 0.71 1.32
N ALA A 97 -19.61 -0.15 2.35
CA ALA A 97 -18.85 0.12 3.56
C ALA A 97 -17.33 0.07 3.28
N LEU A 98 -16.73 1.23 3.02
CA LEU A 98 -15.29 1.39 2.83
C LEU A 98 -14.68 2.08 4.06
N SER A 99 -13.69 1.45 4.71
CA SER A 99 -12.81 2.15 5.66
C SER A 99 -11.64 2.78 4.91
N TRP A 100 -10.90 3.70 5.55
CA TRP A 100 -9.66 4.27 4.99
C TRP A 100 -8.67 3.18 4.54
N ASP A 101 -8.62 2.07 5.29
CA ASP A 101 -7.83 0.87 4.98
C ASP A 101 -8.38 0.03 3.82
N ARG A 102 -9.53 0.41 3.25
CA ARG A 102 -10.18 -0.21 2.09
C ARG A 102 -10.27 0.69 0.86
N VAL A 103 -9.71 1.91 0.90
CA VAL A 103 -9.39 2.71 -0.32
C VAL A 103 -8.43 1.95 -1.25
N ARG A 104 -7.84 0.87 -0.74
CA ARG A 104 -6.96 -0.08 -1.44
C ARG A 104 -7.61 -0.80 -2.62
N VAL A 105 -8.95 -0.86 -2.67
CA VAL A 105 -9.65 -1.41 -3.84
C VAL A 105 -10.02 -0.25 -4.76
N TRP A 106 -9.30 -0.16 -5.87
CA TRP A 106 -9.71 0.40 -7.16
C TRP A 106 -8.91 1.59 -7.69
N HIS A 107 -8.20 1.26 -8.78
CA HIS A 107 -7.81 2.14 -9.89
C HIS A 107 -8.32 1.52 -11.21
N ARG A 108 -9.62 1.13 -11.25
CA ARG A 108 -10.31 0.83 -12.51
C ARG A 108 -11.11 2.08 -12.82
N VAL A 109 -10.88 2.66 -13.99
CA VAL A 109 -11.40 3.97 -14.43
C VAL A 109 -10.51 5.15 -13.99
N SER A 110 -9.32 5.27 -14.58
CA SER A 110 -8.83 6.55 -15.14
C SER A 110 -7.40 6.54 -15.67
N LEU A 111 -6.69 5.42 -15.62
CA LEU A 111 -5.52 5.22 -16.47
C LEU A 111 -5.67 3.91 -17.22
N HIS A 112 -5.48 3.99 -18.53
CA HIS A 112 -5.46 2.89 -19.47
C HIS A 112 -4.82 1.64 -18.85
N ALA A 113 -5.58 0.53 -18.90
CA ALA A 113 -5.15 -0.85 -18.95
C ALA A 113 -3.92 -1.27 -18.10
N LEU A 114 -4.13 -2.29 -17.24
CA LEU A 114 -3.12 -3.24 -16.73
C LEU A 114 -2.53 -3.05 -15.31
N ILE A 115 -3.34 -2.67 -14.32
CA ILE A 115 -3.00 -2.96 -12.92
C ILE A 115 -3.94 -4.05 -12.40
N ASN A 116 -3.52 -5.33 -12.45
CA ASN A 116 -4.19 -6.31 -11.61
C ASN A 116 -3.76 -5.99 -10.18
N ILE A 117 -4.57 -5.19 -9.50
CA ILE A 117 -4.45 -4.98 -8.06
C ILE A 117 -4.74 -6.32 -7.40
N VAL A 118 -3.74 -7.18 -7.30
CA VAL A 118 -3.76 -8.31 -6.38
C VAL A 118 -3.55 -7.69 -5.01
N ILE A 119 -4.65 -7.34 -4.35
CA ILE A 119 -4.63 -7.13 -2.91
C ILE A 119 -4.28 -8.50 -2.33
N CYS A 120 -3.01 -8.72 -2.05
CA CYS A 120 -2.51 -9.94 -1.41
C CYS A 120 -2.96 -9.99 0.05
N ARG A 121 -4.28 -9.93 0.31
CA ARG A 121 -4.87 -10.38 1.57
C ARG A 121 -4.80 -11.90 1.71
N HIS A 122 -4.60 -12.63 0.61
CA HIS A 122 -4.70 -14.09 0.53
C HIS A 122 -3.40 -14.81 0.15
N VAL A 123 -2.25 -14.12 0.04
CA VAL A 123 -0.94 -14.81 -0.12
C VAL A 123 -0.45 -15.42 1.21
N ALA A 124 -1.15 -15.13 2.32
CA ALA A 124 -0.93 -15.70 3.65
C ALA A 124 -1.91 -16.86 3.97
N LEU A 125 -2.32 -17.63 2.96
CA LEU A 125 -2.79 -19.01 3.16
C LEU A 125 -1.63 -19.99 2.94
#